data_AF-A0A537KYG7-F1
#
_entry.id   AF-A0A537KYG7-F1
#
_cell.length_a   1.000
_cell.length_b   1.000
_cell.length_c   1.000
_cell.angle_alpha   90.00
_cell.angle_beta   90.00
_cell.angle_gamma   90.00
#
_symmetry.space_group_name_H-M   'P 1'
#
loop_
_entity.id
_entity.type
_entity.pdbx_description
1 polymer ?
#
loop_
_entity_poly.entity_id
_entity_poly.type
_entity_poly.pdbx_seq_one_letter_code
_entity_poly.pdbx_strand_id
1 'polypeptide(L)'
;MPLLCLFIDRFGTEGLSWSPITIHMELRDELQEEITRSNFDKLMAGVRVVTGNDFYKSLPEFLRLCLALSGGPPDGLIADCVTCAVGMTEAMLINPPDEHDHSTEFSPEIRAYLGHALDQEGIMTPPDVLKLATRDKGDMAQRARHDFADDPEMYAAVFGVEKEKTKAIDQTVRDHVRRLLSQLKELPLENGNAEKVATKLLANLDNMHDED
;
A
#
# COMPACT_ATOMS: atom_id res chain seq x y z
N MET A 1 5.27 -1.03 -8.55
CA MET A 1 4.29 -0.74 -9.62
C MET A 1 4.98 -0.36 -10.94
N PRO A 2 5.84 0.69 -11.05
CA PRO A 2 6.40 1.10 -12.35
C PRO A 2 7.16 0.00 -13.10
N LEU A 3 8.03 -0.75 -12.41
CA LEU A 3 8.77 -1.85 -13.02
C LEU A 3 7.85 -3.00 -13.47
N LEU A 4 6.74 -3.24 -12.78
CA LEU A 4 5.72 -4.21 -13.22
C LEU A 4 5.04 -3.74 -14.51
N CYS A 5 4.71 -2.45 -14.63
CA CYS A 5 4.14 -1.89 -15.85
C CYS A 5 5.11 -2.03 -17.03
N LEU A 6 6.40 -1.71 -16.83
CA LEU A 6 7.42 -1.89 -17.85
C LEU A 6 7.56 -3.38 -18.24
N PHE A 7 7.57 -4.27 -17.26
CA PHE A 7 7.66 -5.71 -17.50
C PHE A 7 6.48 -6.24 -18.34
N ILE A 8 5.25 -5.87 -18.00
CA ILE A 8 4.06 -6.27 -18.76
C ILE A 8 4.07 -5.66 -20.17
N ASP A 9 4.55 -4.42 -20.31
CA ASP A 9 4.65 -3.75 -21.60
C ASP A 9 5.62 -4.46 -22.56
N ARG A 10 6.73 -5.01 -22.04
CA ARG A 10 7.76 -5.70 -22.80
C ARG A 10 7.48 -7.18 -23.05
N PHE A 11 7.02 -7.89 -22.03
CA PHE A 11 6.92 -9.36 -22.05
C PHE A 11 5.47 -9.86 -22.02
N GLY A 12 4.49 -8.95 -22.00
CA GLY A 12 3.08 -9.29 -21.89
C GLY A 12 2.71 -9.90 -20.53
N THR A 13 1.45 -10.28 -20.39
CA THR A 13 0.95 -10.93 -19.16
C THR A 13 1.41 -12.37 -19.01
N GLU A 14 1.86 -13.02 -20.09
CA GLU A 14 2.44 -14.37 -20.04
C GLU A 14 3.71 -14.42 -19.18
N GLY A 15 4.49 -13.33 -19.19
CA GLY A 15 5.68 -13.18 -18.35
C GLY A 15 5.40 -13.29 -16.84
N LEU A 16 4.18 -12.99 -16.40
CA LEU A 16 3.79 -13.10 -14.99
C LEU A 16 3.76 -14.55 -14.49
N SER A 17 3.76 -15.54 -15.40
CA SER A 17 3.82 -16.96 -15.07
C SER A 17 5.24 -17.53 -15.01
N TRP A 18 6.25 -16.74 -15.38
CA TRP A 18 7.63 -17.19 -15.43
C TRP A 18 8.23 -17.36 -14.03
N SER A 19 9.32 -18.15 -13.96
CA SER A 19 10.09 -18.27 -12.73
C SER A 19 10.79 -16.94 -12.41
N PRO A 20 11.06 -16.63 -11.12
CA PRO A 20 11.81 -15.42 -10.76
C PRO A 20 13.18 -15.32 -11.46
N ILE A 21 13.85 -16.46 -11.67
CA ILE A 21 15.14 -16.51 -12.37
C ILE A 21 14.97 -16.06 -13.83
N THR A 22 13.95 -16.57 -14.51
CA THR A 22 13.63 -16.19 -15.89
C THR A 22 13.31 -14.70 -15.98
N ILE A 23 12.43 -14.19 -15.11
CA ILE A 23 12.07 -12.77 -15.06
C ILE A 23 13.33 -11.90 -14.89
N HIS A 24 14.23 -12.28 -13.98
CA HIS A 24 15.47 -11.56 -13.74
C HIS A 24 16.40 -11.58 -14.96
N MET A 25 16.54 -12.74 -15.63
CA MET A 25 17.39 -12.87 -16.81
C MET A 25 16.87 -12.03 -17.98
N GLU A 26 15.58 -12.18 -18.32
CA GLU A 26 14.95 -11.46 -19.43
C GLU A 26 14.99 -9.94 -19.20
N LEU A 27 14.73 -9.48 -17.98
CA LEU A 27 14.81 -8.05 -17.66
C LEU A 27 16.22 -7.50 -17.72
N ARG A 28 17.23 -8.24 -17.26
CA ARG A 28 18.63 -7.79 -17.36
C ARG A 28 19.05 -7.70 -18.81
N ASP A 29 18.64 -8.67 -19.63
CA ASP A 29 18.95 -8.69 -21.06
C ASP A 29 18.19 -7.59 -21.81
N GLU A 30 16.99 -7.21 -21.39
CA GLU A 30 16.22 -6.09 -21.96
C GLU A 30 16.77 -4.72 -21.53
N LEU A 31 16.99 -4.50 -20.23
CA LEU A 31 17.42 -3.21 -19.70
C LEU A 31 18.92 -2.94 -19.92
N GLN A 32 19.71 -3.98 -20.23
CA GLN A 32 21.17 -3.92 -20.29
C GLN A 32 21.81 -3.38 -19.00
N GLU A 33 21.08 -3.43 -17.88
CA GLU A 33 21.48 -2.92 -16.57
C GLU A 33 21.12 -3.93 -15.46
N GLU A 34 21.87 -3.89 -14.35
CA GLU A 34 21.58 -4.67 -13.15
C GLU A 34 20.40 -4.06 -12.38
N ILE A 35 19.38 -4.88 -12.09
CA ILE A 35 18.25 -4.45 -11.27
C ILE A 35 18.62 -4.57 -9.80
N THR A 36 18.44 -3.48 -9.06
CA THR A 36 18.64 -3.52 -7.60
C THR A 36 17.70 -4.54 -6.95
N ARG A 37 18.18 -5.22 -5.90
CA ARG A 37 17.37 -6.20 -5.17
C ARG A 37 16.00 -5.65 -4.73
N SER A 38 15.96 -4.42 -4.22
CA SER A 38 14.71 -3.78 -3.80
C SER A 38 13.72 -3.59 -4.96
N ASN A 39 14.21 -3.19 -6.14
CA ASN A 39 13.34 -3.08 -7.32
C ASN A 39 12.84 -4.44 -7.80
N PHE A 40 13.68 -5.46 -7.76
CA PHE A 40 13.29 -6.82 -8.12
C PHE A 40 12.27 -7.40 -7.13
N ASP A 41 12.48 -7.20 -5.82
CA ASP A 41 11.54 -7.62 -4.78
C ASP A 41 10.16 -6.94 -4.97
N LYS A 42 10.14 -5.64 -5.31
CA LYS A 42 8.91 -4.91 -5.66
C LYS A 42 8.21 -5.46 -6.90
N LEU A 43 8.97 -5.82 -7.93
CA LEU A 43 8.42 -6.45 -9.12
C LEU A 43 7.76 -7.78 -8.76
N MET A 44 8.46 -8.64 -8.03
CA MET A 44 7.93 -9.95 -7.64
C MET A 44 6.69 -9.83 -6.75
N ALA A 45 6.67 -8.86 -5.83
CA ALA A 45 5.48 -8.54 -5.05
C ALA A 45 4.30 -8.12 -5.93
N GLY A 46 4.55 -7.26 -6.92
CA GLY A 46 3.54 -6.86 -7.91
C GLY A 46 3.00 -8.04 -8.73
N VAL A 47 3.87 -8.92 -9.20
CA VAL A 47 3.46 -10.17 -9.89
C VAL A 47 2.55 -11.00 -8.99
N ARG A 48 2.89 -11.14 -7.69
CA ARG A 48 2.11 -11.92 -6.74
C ARG A 48 0.73 -11.30 -6.48
N VAL A 49 0.64 -9.97 -6.40
CA VAL A 49 -0.63 -9.23 -6.25
C VAL A 49 -1.55 -9.42 -7.46
N VAL A 50 -1.01 -9.49 -8.68
CA VAL A 50 -1.81 -9.68 -9.90
C VAL A 50 -2.22 -11.14 -10.08
N THR A 51 -1.35 -12.08 -9.74
CA THR A 51 -1.54 -13.51 -10.08
C THR A 51 -2.18 -14.34 -8.96
N GLY A 52 -2.31 -13.80 -7.75
CA GLY A 52 -2.76 -14.57 -6.59
C GLY A 52 -3.69 -13.78 -5.67
N ASN A 53 -4.31 -14.50 -4.73
CA ASN A 53 -5.22 -13.94 -3.74
C ASN A 53 -4.63 -13.87 -2.32
N ASP A 54 -3.36 -14.25 -2.16
CA ASP A 54 -2.73 -14.34 -0.84
C ASP A 54 -2.62 -12.98 -0.15
N PHE A 55 -2.57 -11.89 -0.92
CA PHE A 55 -2.59 -10.54 -0.38
C PHE A 55 -3.83 -10.27 0.48
N TYR A 56 -4.98 -10.81 0.10
CA TYR A 56 -6.24 -10.63 0.83
C TYR A 56 -6.48 -11.74 1.85
N LYS A 57 -5.87 -12.92 1.70
CA LYS A 57 -6.24 -14.12 2.46
C LYS A 57 -5.18 -14.62 3.45
N SER A 58 -3.90 -14.32 3.23
CA SER A 58 -2.79 -14.84 4.03
C SER A 58 -2.07 -13.69 4.75
N LEU A 59 -2.17 -13.62 6.08
CA LEU A 59 -1.49 -12.58 6.86
C LEU A 59 0.04 -12.56 6.63
N PRO A 60 0.77 -13.69 6.64
CA PRO A 60 2.20 -13.67 6.34
C PRO A 60 2.51 -13.06 4.97
N GLU A 61 1.78 -13.47 3.92
CA GLU A 61 2.02 -12.94 2.57
C GLU A 61 1.61 -11.48 2.45
N PHE A 62 0.50 -11.07 3.07
CA PHE A 62 0.10 -9.67 3.17
C PHE A 62 1.24 -8.79 3.72
N LEU A 63 1.88 -9.21 4.82
CA LEU A 63 2.98 -8.46 5.45
C LEU A 63 4.21 -8.39 4.56
N ARG A 64 4.62 -9.52 3.97
CA ARG A 64 5.77 -9.58 3.06
C ARG A 64 5.56 -8.69 1.83
N LEU A 65 4.35 -8.70 1.26
CA LEU A 65 3.99 -7.87 0.12
C LEU A 65 3.97 -6.39 0.49
N CYS A 66 3.43 -6.01 1.66
CA CYS A 66 3.47 -4.62 2.11
C CYS A 66 4.91 -4.13 2.32
N LEU A 67 5.76 -4.93 2.96
CA LEU A 67 7.18 -4.63 3.14
C LEU A 67 7.89 -4.46 1.79
N ALA A 68 7.72 -5.41 0.87
CA ALA A 68 8.32 -5.32 -0.47
C ALA A 68 7.89 -4.05 -1.22
N LEU A 69 6.57 -3.79 -1.31
CA LEU A 69 6.01 -2.66 -2.05
C LEU A 69 6.45 -1.31 -1.45
N SER A 70 6.55 -1.21 -0.12
CA SER A 70 7.10 -0.03 0.55
C SER A 70 8.61 0.17 0.32
N GLY A 71 9.33 -0.86 -0.14
CA GLY A 71 10.78 -0.85 -0.38
C GLY A 71 11.61 -1.41 0.76
N GLY A 72 10.97 -1.98 1.78
CA GLY A 72 11.60 -2.74 2.85
C GLY A 72 11.93 -4.18 2.44
N PRO A 73 12.62 -4.93 3.32
CA PRO A 73 13.00 -6.31 3.07
C PRO A 73 11.79 -7.25 3.24
N PRO A 74 11.52 -8.15 2.27
CA PRO A 74 10.31 -8.98 2.24
C PRO A 74 10.35 -10.19 3.19
N ASP A 75 11.46 -10.45 3.87
CA ASP A 75 11.59 -11.55 4.84
C ASP A 75 11.06 -11.20 6.24
N GLY A 76 10.68 -9.94 6.45
CA GLY A 76 10.03 -9.49 7.68
C GLY A 76 8.64 -10.10 7.89
N LEU A 77 8.26 -10.21 9.17
CA LEU A 77 6.94 -10.69 9.61
C LEU A 77 6.17 -9.61 10.40
N ILE A 78 6.64 -8.37 10.37
CA ILE A 78 6.05 -7.24 11.08
C ILE A 78 6.09 -6.04 10.14
N ALA A 79 4.94 -5.39 9.96
CA ALA A 79 4.80 -4.15 9.21
C ALA A 79 4.04 -3.15 10.09
N ASP A 80 4.57 -1.92 10.20
CA ASP A 80 3.90 -0.82 10.88
C ASP A 80 2.75 -0.25 10.04
N CYS A 81 1.96 0.65 10.63
CA CYS A 81 0.81 1.26 9.97
C CYS A 81 1.21 2.02 8.70
N VAL A 82 2.38 2.67 8.68
CA VAL A 82 2.90 3.36 7.48
C VAL A 82 3.18 2.35 6.36
N THR A 83 3.87 1.27 6.67
CA THR A 83 4.24 0.20 5.74
C THR A 83 3.00 -0.48 5.17
N CYS A 84 2.03 -0.82 6.03
CA CYS A 84 0.75 -1.35 5.61
C CYS A 84 -0.01 -0.36 4.71
N ALA A 85 -0.12 0.90 5.10
CA ALA A 85 -0.84 1.90 4.30
C ALA A 85 -0.23 2.09 2.91
N VAL A 86 1.10 2.21 2.82
CA VAL A 86 1.82 2.32 1.55
C VAL A 86 1.67 1.05 0.71
N GLY A 87 1.92 -0.12 1.31
CA GLY A 87 1.84 -1.40 0.63
C GLY A 87 0.45 -1.69 0.09
N MET A 88 -0.59 -1.44 0.88
CA MET A 88 -1.98 -1.58 0.47
C MET A 88 -2.36 -0.62 -0.64
N THR A 89 -1.96 0.65 -0.53
CA THR A 89 -2.24 1.64 -1.57
C THR A 89 -1.62 1.22 -2.90
N GLU A 90 -0.36 0.79 -2.90
CA GLU A 90 0.30 0.33 -4.13
C GLU A 90 -0.31 -0.96 -4.68
N ALA A 91 -0.65 -1.93 -3.82
CA ALA A 91 -1.30 -3.17 -4.24
C ALA A 91 -2.68 -2.91 -4.87
N MET A 92 -3.47 -2.01 -4.29
CA MET A 92 -4.79 -1.62 -4.82
C MET A 92 -4.70 -0.78 -6.10
N LEU A 93 -3.59 -0.06 -6.33
CA LEU A 93 -3.32 0.58 -7.62
C LEU A 93 -2.94 -0.45 -8.70
N ILE A 94 -2.25 -1.52 -8.31
CA ILE A 94 -1.85 -2.61 -9.22
C ILE A 94 -3.06 -3.47 -9.60
N ASN A 95 -3.84 -3.89 -8.60
CA ASN A 95 -5.00 -4.77 -8.77
C ASN A 95 -6.16 -4.25 -7.89
N PRO A 96 -6.95 -3.29 -8.39
CA PRO A 96 -8.07 -2.73 -7.64
C PRO A 96 -9.05 -3.82 -7.21
N PRO A 97 -9.56 -3.80 -5.97
CA PRO A 97 -10.55 -4.76 -5.52
C PRO A 97 -11.85 -4.58 -6.32
N ASP A 98 -12.50 -5.69 -6.68
CA ASP A 98 -13.83 -5.69 -7.29
C ASP A 98 -14.87 -5.82 -6.18
N GLU A 99 -15.75 -4.82 -6.06
CA GLU A 99 -16.82 -4.78 -5.04
C GLU A 99 -17.80 -5.94 -5.14
N HIS A 100 -17.89 -6.59 -6.30
CA HIS A 100 -18.73 -7.78 -6.51
C HIS A 100 -17.99 -9.10 -6.28
N ASP A 101 -16.67 -9.06 -6.01
CA ASP A 101 -15.84 -10.23 -5.77
C ASP A 101 -15.34 -10.30 -4.32
N HIS A 102 -16.02 -11.12 -3.52
CA HIS A 102 -15.62 -11.43 -2.14
C HIS A 102 -14.23 -12.08 -2.02
N SER A 103 -13.66 -12.57 -3.13
CA SER A 103 -12.27 -13.04 -3.15
C SER A 103 -11.30 -11.91 -2.79
N THR A 104 -11.64 -10.64 -3.03
CA THR A 104 -10.81 -9.47 -2.69
C THR A 104 -11.07 -8.88 -1.30
N GLU A 105 -11.88 -9.55 -0.47
CA GLU A 105 -12.06 -9.15 0.94
C GLU A 105 -10.88 -9.58 1.81
N PHE A 106 -10.34 -8.66 2.61
CA PHE A 106 -9.30 -8.99 3.58
C PHE A 106 -9.80 -9.97 4.66
N SER A 107 -9.00 -10.99 4.93
CA SER A 107 -9.29 -12.00 5.94
C SER A 107 -9.43 -11.39 7.35
N PRO A 108 -10.18 -12.03 8.26
CA PRO A 108 -10.31 -11.56 9.64
C PRO A 108 -8.97 -11.39 10.35
N GLU A 109 -7.98 -12.23 10.06
CA GLU A 109 -6.63 -12.15 10.64
C GLU A 109 -5.89 -10.88 10.21
N ILE A 110 -5.95 -10.51 8.92
CA ILE A 110 -5.35 -9.26 8.42
C ILE A 110 -6.03 -8.06 9.06
N ARG A 111 -7.37 -8.08 9.12
CA ARG A 111 -8.14 -6.99 9.73
C ARG A 111 -7.84 -6.83 11.22
N ALA A 112 -7.65 -7.94 11.94
CA ALA A 112 -7.27 -7.93 13.35
C ALA A 112 -5.83 -7.45 13.55
N TYR A 113 -4.90 -7.86 12.68
CA TYR A 113 -3.52 -7.37 12.69
C TYR A 113 -3.45 -5.85 12.53
N LEU A 114 -4.14 -5.31 11.51
CA LEU A 114 -4.20 -3.86 11.30
C LEU A 114 -4.81 -3.14 12.51
N GLY A 115 -5.84 -3.73 13.13
CA GLY A 115 -6.42 -3.18 14.36
C GLY A 115 -5.41 -3.11 15.50
N HIS A 116 -4.68 -4.20 15.72
CA HIS A 116 -3.62 -4.26 16.73
C HIS A 116 -2.48 -3.28 16.45
N ALA A 117 -2.03 -3.15 15.20
CA ALA A 117 -0.98 -2.22 14.81
C ALA A 117 -1.39 -0.76 15.09
N LEU A 118 -2.62 -0.38 14.72
CA LEU A 118 -3.18 0.94 15.02
C LEU A 118 -3.27 1.21 16.52
N ASP A 119 -3.66 0.20 17.32
CA ASP A 119 -3.72 0.31 18.78
C ASP A 119 -2.32 0.46 19.40
N GLN A 120 -1.33 -0.32 18.94
CA GLN A 120 0.05 -0.24 19.42
C GLN A 120 0.69 1.11 19.11
N GLU A 121 0.40 1.68 17.94
CA GLU A 121 0.90 2.99 17.54
C GLU A 121 0.09 4.16 18.12
N GLY A 122 -1.02 3.89 18.82
CA GLY A 122 -1.89 4.89 19.41
C GLY A 122 -2.58 5.76 18.36
N ILE A 123 -2.95 5.18 17.21
CA ILE A 123 -3.68 5.83 16.13
C ILE A 123 -5.16 5.55 16.34
N MET A 124 -5.95 6.56 16.65
CA MET A 124 -7.37 6.39 17.00
C MET A 124 -8.25 6.50 15.76
N THR A 125 -7.91 7.44 14.89
CA THR A 125 -8.56 7.78 13.64
C THR A 125 -7.69 7.24 12.51
N PRO A 126 -7.91 6.00 12.04
CA PRO A 126 -7.07 5.41 11.00
C PRO A 126 -7.20 6.16 9.67
N PRO A 127 -6.11 6.19 8.86
CA PRO A 127 -6.18 6.63 7.48
C PRO A 127 -7.11 5.72 6.66
N ASP A 128 -7.66 6.23 5.55
CA ASP A 128 -8.73 5.57 4.79
C ASP A 128 -8.46 4.12 4.44
N VAL A 129 -7.26 3.84 3.91
CA VAL A 129 -6.84 2.50 3.51
C VAL A 129 -6.80 1.50 4.68
N LEU A 130 -6.67 1.98 5.92
CA LEU A 130 -6.65 1.15 7.13
C LEU A 130 -8.00 1.10 7.87
N LYS A 131 -9.05 1.81 7.40
CA LYS A 131 -10.36 1.86 8.07
C LYS A 131 -11.08 0.50 8.16
N LEU A 132 -10.68 -0.46 7.33
CA LEU A 132 -11.18 -1.83 7.32
C LEU A 132 -10.71 -2.69 8.50
N ALA A 133 -9.72 -2.19 9.27
CA ALA A 133 -9.26 -2.81 10.50
C ALA A 133 -10.42 -3.11 11.45
N THR A 134 -10.43 -4.33 11.99
CA THR A 134 -11.38 -4.72 13.03
C THR A 134 -10.83 -4.24 14.36
N ARG A 135 -11.51 -3.26 14.96
CA ARG A 135 -11.21 -2.69 16.27
C ARG A 135 -12.50 -2.57 17.04
N ASP A 136 -12.43 -2.61 18.36
CA ASP A 136 -13.53 -2.11 19.20
C ASP A 136 -13.56 -0.57 19.10
N LYS A 137 -14.04 -0.05 17.96
CA LYS A 137 -14.08 1.37 17.61
C LYS A 137 -14.83 2.21 18.65
N GLY A 138 -15.79 1.59 19.34
CA GLY A 138 -16.54 2.23 20.42
C GLY A 138 -15.67 2.50 21.64
N ASP A 139 -14.73 1.61 21.97
CA ASP A 139 -14.15 1.59 23.30
C ASP A 139 -13.02 2.62 23.43
N MET A 140 -12.14 2.76 22.44
CA MET A 140 -10.95 3.59 22.63
C MET A 140 -11.24 5.11 22.57
N ALA A 141 -12.01 5.57 21.58
CA ALA A 141 -12.38 6.99 21.50
C ALA A 141 -13.37 7.39 22.60
N GLN A 142 -14.25 6.48 23.04
CA GLN A 142 -15.09 6.72 24.22
C GLN A 142 -14.29 6.70 25.52
N ARG A 143 -13.32 5.78 25.68
CA ARG A 143 -12.40 5.75 26.83
C ARG A 143 -11.59 7.03 26.90
N ALA A 144 -10.96 7.47 25.81
CA ALA A 144 -10.24 8.74 25.79
C ALA A 144 -11.15 9.95 26.11
N ARG A 145 -12.39 9.93 25.61
CA ARG A 145 -13.39 10.97 25.98
C ARG A 145 -13.80 10.90 27.44
N HIS A 146 -13.88 9.71 28.02
CA HIS A 146 -14.27 9.50 29.41
C HIS A 146 -13.12 9.83 30.37
N ASP A 147 -11.92 9.34 30.07
CA ASP A 147 -10.72 9.45 30.90
C ASP A 147 -10.17 10.89 30.96
N PHE A 148 -10.45 11.70 29.93
CA PHE A 148 -10.03 13.11 29.85
C PHE A 148 -11.22 14.08 29.80
N ALA A 149 -12.44 13.62 30.12
CA ALA A 149 -13.65 14.48 30.11
C ALA A 149 -13.50 15.71 31.00
N ASP A 150 -12.78 15.55 32.11
CA ASP A 150 -12.62 16.57 33.16
C ASP A 150 -11.45 17.53 32.90
N ASP A 151 -10.61 17.25 31.89
CA ASP A 151 -9.48 18.11 31.48
C ASP A 151 -9.49 18.35 29.96
N PRO A 152 -10.20 19.40 29.52
CA PRO A 152 -10.30 19.76 28.10
C PRO A 152 -8.96 20.08 27.42
N GLU A 153 -7.96 20.58 28.18
CA GLU A 153 -6.64 20.89 27.63
C GLU A 153 -5.86 19.60 27.36
N MET A 154 -5.90 18.65 28.30
CA MET A 154 -5.31 17.32 28.12
C MET A 154 -6.00 16.55 26.99
N TYR A 155 -7.33 16.61 26.91
CA TYR A 155 -8.09 16.04 25.80
C TYR A 155 -7.63 16.61 24.45
N ALA A 156 -7.58 17.93 24.31
CA ALA A 156 -7.14 18.58 23.08
C ALA A 156 -5.71 18.21 22.69
N ALA A 157 -4.79 18.10 23.66
CA ALA A 157 -3.41 17.69 23.42
C ALA A 157 -3.30 16.25 22.91
N VAL A 158 -4.01 15.30 23.55
CA VAL A 158 -4.01 13.88 23.14
C VAL A 158 -4.59 13.69 21.74
N PHE A 159 -5.73 14.33 21.45
CA PHE A 159 -6.34 14.30 20.11
C PHE A 159 -5.48 15.00 19.05
N GLY A 160 -4.77 16.07 19.43
CA GLY A 160 -3.83 16.75 18.55
C GLY A 160 -2.69 15.84 18.08
N VAL A 161 -2.02 15.17 19.03
CA VAL A 161 -0.92 14.22 18.74
C VAL A 161 -1.41 13.04 17.90
N GLU A 162 -2.60 12.54 18.16
CA GLU A 162 -3.22 11.47 17.38
C GLU A 162 -3.45 11.87 15.92
N LYS A 163 -4.09 13.02 15.70
CA LYS A 163 -4.36 13.56 14.38
C LYS A 163 -3.08 13.81 13.58
N GLU A 164 -2.00 14.21 14.24
CA GLU A 164 -0.69 14.38 13.62
C GLU A 164 -0.12 13.06 13.09
N LYS A 165 -0.30 11.93 13.79
CA LYS A 165 0.14 10.62 13.31
C LYS A 165 -0.60 10.19 12.05
N THR A 166 -1.93 10.30 12.05
CA THR A 166 -2.75 9.98 10.88
C THR A 166 -2.36 10.85 9.68
N LYS A 167 -2.22 12.16 9.91
CA LYS A 167 -1.80 13.09 8.86
C LYS A 167 -0.40 12.75 8.32
N ALA A 168 0.52 12.31 9.17
CA ALA A 168 1.86 11.89 8.75
C ALA A 168 1.81 10.63 7.86
N ILE A 169 0.94 9.67 8.19
CA ILE A 169 0.72 8.48 7.34
C ILE A 169 0.12 8.89 6.00
N ASP A 170 -0.94 9.70 6.00
CA ASP A 170 -1.59 10.18 4.77
C ASP A 170 -0.60 10.93 3.88
N GLN A 171 0.22 11.80 4.47
CA GLN A 171 1.27 12.51 3.73
C GLN A 171 2.30 11.54 3.13
N THR A 172 2.72 10.52 3.88
CA THR A 172 3.65 9.50 3.38
C THR A 172 3.06 8.70 2.23
N VAL A 173 1.79 8.31 2.32
CA VAL A 173 1.07 7.63 1.24
C VAL A 173 0.99 8.52 -0.01
N ARG A 174 0.63 9.80 0.15
CA ARG A 174 0.56 10.76 -0.97
C ARG A 174 1.91 10.93 -1.65
N ASP A 175 2.98 11.10 -0.88
CA ASP A 175 4.33 11.28 -1.42
C ASP A 175 4.83 9.99 -2.09
N HIS A 176 4.45 8.83 -1.58
CA HIS A 176 4.69 7.56 -2.25
C HIS A 176 4.00 7.50 -3.61
N VAL A 177 2.70 7.77 -3.67
CA VAL A 177 1.95 7.72 -4.93
C VAL A 177 2.47 8.74 -5.94
N ARG A 178 2.80 9.97 -5.51
CA ARG A 178 3.43 10.98 -6.38
C ARG A 178 4.74 10.48 -6.99
N ARG A 179 5.60 9.83 -6.19
CA ARG A 179 6.84 9.23 -6.68
C ARG A 179 6.58 8.13 -7.70
N LEU A 180 5.64 7.21 -7.41
CA LEU A 180 5.25 6.16 -8.36
C LEU A 180 4.77 6.73 -9.69
N LEU A 181 3.97 7.80 -9.64
CA LEU A 181 3.43 8.47 -10.84
C LEU A 181 4.52 9.21 -11.62
N SER A 182 5.48 9.84 -10.94
CA SER A 182 6.66 10.43 -11.59
C SER A 182 7.47 9.37 -12.33
N GLN A 183 7.76 8.25 -11.65
CA GLN A 183 8.48 7.12 -12.24
C GLN A 183 7.73 6.53 -13.44
N LEU A 184 6.41 6.39 -13.34
CA LEU A 184 5.57 5.87 -14.42
C LEU A 184 5.67 6.75 -15.68
N LYS A 185 5.67 8.08 -15.53
CA LYS A 185 5.78 9.04 -16.65
C LYS A 185 7.12 8.98 -17.37
N GLU A 186 8.18 8.56 -16.69
CA GLU A 186 9.53 8.44 -17.24
C GLU A 186 9.78 7.08 -17.92
N LEU A 187 8.84 6.13 -17.82
CA LEU A 187 9.03 4.80 -18.39
C LEU A 187 9.00 4.84 -19.94
N PRO A 188 9.98 4.21 -20.62
CA PRO A 188 10.01 4.08 -22.06
C PRO A 188 9.08 2.95 -22.56
N LEU A 189 7.78 3.09 -22.31
CA LEU A 189 6.79 2.11 -22.74
C LEU A 189 6.69 2.06 -24.28
N GLU A 190 6.64 0.85 -24.83
CA GLU A 190 6.49 0.59 -26.26
C GLU A 190 5.03 0.48 -26.67
N ASN A 191 4.20 -0.13 -25.80
CA ASN A 191 2.82 -0.48 -26.09
C ASN A 191 1.81 0.31 -25.22
N GLY A 192 2.22 0.75 -24.03
CA GLY A 192 1.40 1.47 -23.07
C GLY A 192 1.47 2.99 -23.13
N ASN A 193 0.42 3.66 -22.65
CA ASN A 193 0.40 5.12 -22.46
C ASN A 193 0.39 5.46 -20.96
N ALA A 194 1.59 5.50 -20.38
CA ALA A 194 1.80 5.85 -18.97
C ALA A 194 1.29 7.25 -18.62
N GLU A 195 1.43 8.22 -19.51
CA GLU A 195 1.08 9.62 -19.28
C GLU A 195 -0.43 9.79 -19.05
N LYS A 196 -1.26 9.09 -19.83
CA LYS A 196 -2.72 9.10 -19.69
C LYS A 196 -3.19 8.49 -18.37
N VAL A 197 -2.54 7.40 -17.93
CA VAL A 197 -2.86 6.76 -16.64
C VAL A 197 -2.42 7.65 -15.48
N ALA A 198 -1.19 8.18 -15.55
CA ALA A 198 -0.65 9.03 -14.50
C ALA A 198 -1.46 10.31 -14.32
N THR A 199 -1.91 10.93 -15.41
CA THR A 199 -2.73 12.16 -15.38
C THR A 199 -4.08 11.93 -14.70
N LYS A 200 -4.74 10.80 -14.99
CA LYS A 200 -6.01 10.45 -14.33
C LYS A 200 -5.85 10.21 -12.83
N LEU A 201 -4.79 9.53 -12.42
CA LEU A 201 -4.52 9.23 -11.01
C LEU A 201 -4.16 10.49 -10.22
N LEU A 202 -3.37 11.42 -10.80
CA LEU A 202 -3.07 12.72 -10.18
C LEU A 202 -4.33 13.57 -9.98
N ALA A 203 -5.19 13.66 -11.00
CA ALA A 203 -6.45 14.41 -10.88
C ALA A 203 -7.33 13.87 -9.74
N ASN A 204 -7.37 12.56 -9.53
CA ASN A 204 -8.11 11.96 -8.42
C ASN A 204 -7.47 12.23 -7.05
N LEU A 205 -6.14 12.26 -6.96
CA LEU A 205 -5.43 12.60 -5.71
C LEU A 205 -5.63 14.07 -5.30
N ASP A 206 -5.67 14.98 -6.27
CA ASP A 206 -5.89 16.40 -6.00
C ASP A 206 -7.35 16.70 -5.64
N ASN A 207 -8.32 15.94 -6.17
CA ASN A 207 -9.73 16.05 -5.81
C ASN A 207 -10.06 15.52 -4.40
N MET A 208 -9.21 14.65 -3.82
CA MET A 208 -9.31 14.24 -2.42
C MET A 208 -8.99 15.38 -1.43
N HIS A 209 -8.59 16.55 -1.94
CA HIS A 209 -8.21 17.73 -1.15
C HIS A 209 -9.39 18.68 -0.86
N ASP A 210 -10.53 18.50 -1.52
CA ASP A 210 -11.67 19.43 -1.50
C ASP A 210 -12.87 18.95 -0.65
N GLU A 211 -12.79 17.78 -0.01
CA GLU A 211 -13.87 17.23 0.86
C GLU A 211 -13.62 17.39 2.38
N ASP A 212 -12.63 18.19 2.79
CA ASP A 212 -12.40 18.56 4.21
C ASP A 212 -13.22 19.79 4.66
#